data_AF-A0A8T3WSM8-F1
#
_entry.id   AF-A0A8T3WSM8-F1
#
_cell.length_a   1.000
_cell.length_b   1.000
_cell.length_c   1.000
_cell.angle_alpha   90.00
_cell.angle_beta   90.00
_cell.angle_gamma   90.00
#
_symmetry.space_group_name_H-M   'P 1'
#
loop_
_entity.id
_entity.type
_entity.pdbx_description
1 polymer ?
#
loop_
_entity_poly.entity_id
_entity_poly.type
_entity_poly.pdbx_seq_one_letter_code
_entity_poly.pdbx_strand_id
1 'polypeptide(L)'
;MQANTLYHYRAKSKDAAGLLATSGDFTFTTLSSAAISNGDVNGDNKVDVNDILFITKDFGKSSGYDPKADVAAPFGVINIYDVMAVVMNWGKDYASSVDTSLVGYWKFDEGSGTTAADSAGTNTGTLINGPIWTAGKIGGALNFDGADDFVNVGSASSLDDLKAYTVCAWINPRSGGENNNGRIVTKAPGTNVGGAQLMMMSASSFGLRERNTLGTGFTIQMTMPLNEWQHVCGSYNDNGDRVLRVYRNGLQGGTTATLTGTLQEWASYDMMIGGNDNTDRAFNGL
;
A
#
# COMPACT_ATOMS: atom_id res chain seq x y z
N MET A 1 -8.17 11.78 -23.93
CA MET A 1 -8.98 10.81 -24.70
C MET A 1 -10.14 10.36 -23.82
N GLN A 2 -11.30 10.03 -24.39
CA GLN A 2 -12.44 9.49 -23.63
C GLN A 2 -12.16 8.02 -23.27
N ALA A 3 -12.61 7.56 -22.10
CA ALA A 3 -12.45 6.17 -21.67
C ALA A 3 -13.32 5.23 -22.52
N ASN A 4 -12.91 3.97 -22.64
CA ASN A 4 -13.62 2.92 -23.38
C ASN A 4 -13.98 3.30 -24.83
N THR A 5 -13.09 4.06 -25.49
CA THR A 5 -13.30 4.59 -26.84
C THR A 5 -12.22 4.03 -27.77
N LEU A 6 -12.63 3.53 -28.94
CA LEU A 6 -11.71 3.07 -29.98
C LEU A 6 -11.09 4.28 -30.69
N TYR A 7 -9.76 4.29 -30.78
CA TYR A 7 -9.00 5.30 -31.50
C TYR A 7 -8.21 4.65 -32.63
N HIS A 8 -8.09 5.38 -33.73
CA HIS A 8 -7.23 5.06 -34.85
C HIS A 8 -5.95 5.91 -34.78
N TYR A 9 -4.80 5.31 -35.06
CA TYR A 9 -3.54 6.04 -35.16
C TYR A 9 -2.70 5.57 -36.34
N ARG A 10 -1.87 6.50 -36.83
CA ARG A 10 -0.85 6.26 -37.85
C ARG A 10 0.41 7.01 -37.44
N ALA A 11 1.56 6.36 -37.55
CA ALA A 11 2.84 7.00 -37.36
C ALA A 11 3.30 7.65 -38.66
N LYS A 12 3.78 8.89 -38.60
CA LYS A 12 4.53 9.53 -39.67
C LYS A 12 5.99 9.58 -39.29
N SER A 13 6.88 9.05 -40.12
CA SER A 13 8.32 9.14 -39.96
C SER A 13 8.94 9.91 -41.12
N LYS A 14 10.13 10.46 -40.89
CA LYS A 14 10.94 11.16 -41.88
C LYS A 14 12.34 10.55 -41.88
N ASP A 15 12.85 10.16 -43.04
CA ASP A 15 14.23 9.68 -43.15
C ASP A 15 15.24 10.84 -43.19
N ALA A 16 16.54 10.52 -43.22
CA ALA A 16 17.61 11.51 -43.28
C ALA A 16 17.61 12.36 -44.56
N ALA A 17 17.02 11.86 -45.65
CA ALA A 17 16.85 12.59 -46.91
C ALA A 17 15.59 13.47 -46.92
N GLY A 18 14.76 13.33 -45.88
CA GLY A 18 13.55 14.10 -45.68
C GLY A 18 12.29 13.51 -46.30
N LEU A 19 12.34 12.28 -46.78
CA LEU A 19 11.18 11.57 -47.30
C LEU A 19 10.26 11.15 -46.15
N LEU A 20 8.96 11.41 -46.32
CA LEU A 20 7.94 11.06 -45.34
C LEU A 20 7.36 9.68 -45.64
N ALA A 21 7.28 8.82 -44.63
CA ALA A 21 6.52 7.59 -44.67
C ALA A 21 5.37 7.65 -43.65
N THR A 22 4.22 7.06 -44.00
CA THR A 22 3.09 6.90 -43.08
C THR A 22 2.84 5.41 -42.88
N SER A 23 2.67 4.98 -41.63
CA SER A 23 2.36 3.59 -41.32
C SER A 23 0.96 3.17 -41.80
N GLY A 24 0.66 1.87 -41.65
CA GLY A 24 -0.72 1.38 -41.73
C GLY A 24 -1.64 2.02 -40.67
N ASP A 25 -2.93 1.78 -40.81
CA ASP A 25 -3.95 2.18 -39.83
C ASP A 25 -3.97 1.18 -38.67
N PHE A 26 -3.70 1.66 -37.47
CA PHE A 26 -3.73 0.85 -36.27
C PHE A 26 -4.82 1.34 -35.32
N THR A 27 -5.31 0.45 -34.47
CA THR A 27 -6.36 0.78 -33.50
C THR A 27 -5.95 0.43 -32.08
N PHE A 28 -6.49 1.14 -31.11
CA PHE A 28 -6.50 0.77 -29.70
C PHE A 28 -7.79 1.27 -29.03
N THR A 29 -8.21 0.61 -27.96
CA THR A 29 -9.33 1.07 -27.12
C THR A 29 -8.77 1.60 -25.82
N THR A 30 -9.15 2.82 -25.42
CA THR A 30 -8.75 3.36 -24.11
C THR A 30 -9.34 2.53 -22.97
N LEU A 31 -8.52 2.23 -21.96
CA LEU A 31 -8.96 1.49 -20.79
C LEU A 31 -9.94 2.32 -19.94
N SER A 32 -10.81 1.63 -19.19
CA SER A 32 -11.61 2.28 -18.15
C SER A 32 -10.71 2.80 -17.03
N SER A 33 -11.08 3.89 -16.36
CA SER A 33 -10.21 4.59 -15.39
C SER A 33 -9.77 3.76 -14.18
N ALA A 34 -10.36 2.58 -13.96
CA ALA A 34 -10.04 1.71 -12.83
C ALA A 34 -8.81 0.81 -13.05
N ALA A 35 -8.23 0.76 -14.26
CA ALA A 35 -7.16 -0.18 -14.62
C ALA A 35 -5.83 0.49 -15.01
N ILE A 36 -5.68 1.79 -14.77
CA ILE A 36 -4.52 2.58 -15.23
C ILE A 36 -3.64 2.91 -14.02
N SER A 37 -2.32 2.70 -14.13
CA SER A 37 -1.36 3.24 -13.17
C SER A 37 -1.45 4.77 -13.09
N ASN A 38 -0.80 5.37 -12.10
CA ASN A 38 -0.65 6.83 -12.02
C ASN A 38 0.12 7.41 -13.25
N GLY A 39 0.75 6.60 -14.08
CA GLY A 39 1.44 7.05 -15.30
C GLY A 39 2.80 7.71 -15.07
N ASP A 40 3.18 7.98 -13.82
CA ASP A 40 4.56 8.31 -13.42
C ASP A 40 5.29 7.00 -13.15
N VAL A 41 5.97 6.49 -14.18
CA VAL A 41 6.65 5.20 -14.14
C VAL A 41 8.12 5.33 -13.77
N ASN A 42 8.68 6.54 -13.93
CA ASN A 42 10.07 6.82 -13.59
C ASN A 42 10.22 7.26 -12.11
N GLY A 43 9.13 7.65 -11.44
CA GLY A 43 9.06 8.04 -10.03
C GLY A 43 9.54 9.46 -9.73
N ASP A 44 9.56 10.35 -10.71
CA ASP A 44 10.02 11.74 -10.58
C ASP A 44 8.89 12.73 -10.22
N ASN A 45 7.71 12.19 -9.92
CA ASN A 45 6.50 12.92 -9.55
C ASN A 45 5.87 13.73 -10.70
N LYS A 46 6.32 13.51 -11.94
CA LYS A 46 5.76 14.11 -13.14
C LYS A 46 5.40 13.01 -14.13
N VAL A 47 4.33 13.24 -14.87
CA VAL A 47 4.01 12.44 -16.04
C VAL A 47 4.43 13.22 -17.27
N ASP A 48 5.62 12.92 -17.76
CA ASP A 48 6.22 13.60 -18.89
C ASP A 48 6.90 12.65 -19.90
N VAL A 49 7.72 13.20 -20.79
CA VAL A 49 8.38 12.44 -21.85
C VAL A 49 9.33 11.38 -21.32
N ASN A 50 9.85 11.55 -20.11
CA ASN A 50 10.74 10.58 -19.48
C ASN A 50 9.98 9.30 -19.11
N ASP A 51 8.69 9.37 -18.78
CA ASP A 51 7.83 8.21 -18.55
C ASP A 51 7.55 7.42 -19.83
N ILE A 52 7.29 8.12 -20.93
CA ILE A 52 7.16 7.45 -22.24
C ILE A 52 8.49 6.79 -22.61
N LEU A 53 9.61 7.48 -22.41
CA LEU A 53 10.93 6.93 -22.71
C LEU A 53 11.22 5.69 -21.86
N PHE A 54 10.81 5.72 -20.58
CA PHE A 54 10.96 4.60 -19.66
C PHE A 54 10.22 3.35 -20.15
N ILE A 55 8.98 3.48 -20.63
CA ILE A 55 8.22 2.35 -21.19
C ILE A 55 8.82 1.90 -22.53
N THR A 56 9.07 2.85 -23.43
CA THR A 56 9.45 2.54 -24.81
C THR A 56 10.82 1.89 -24.94
N LYS A 57 11.69 1.99 -23.92
CA LYS A 57 12.98 1.27 -23.87
C LYS A 57 12.82 -0.26 -23.99
N ASP A 58 11.70 -0.78 -23.52
CA ASP A 58 11.42 -2.21 -23.43
C ASP A 58 10.25 -2.63 -24.35
N PHE A 59 9.81 -1.76 -25.26
CA PHE A 59 8.64 -2.01 -26.09
C PHE A 59 8.75 -3.32 -26.89
N GLY A 60 7.71 -4.16 -26.81
CA GLY A 60 7.63 -5.47 -27.44
C GLY A 60 8.31 -6.61 -26.67
N LYS A 61 9.01 -6.34 -25.56
CA LYS A 61 9.59 -7.39 -24.73
C LYS A 61 8.49 -8.11 -23.93
N SER A 62 8.53 -9.44 -23.95
CA SER A 62 7.70 -10.32 -23.10
C SER A 62 8.49 -10.93 -21.93
N SER A 63 9.78 -10.62 -21.81
CA SER A 63 10.64 -11.00 -20.69
C SER A 63 11.85 -10.06 -20.61
N GLY A 64 12.45 -9.95 -19.42
CA GLY A 64 13.63 -9.10 -19.21
C GLY A 64 13.39 -7.59 -19.40
N TYR A 65 12.13 -7.16 -19.30
CA TYR A 65 11.73 -5.75 -19.22
C TYR A 65 11.70 -5.28 -17.77
N ASP A 66 11.79 -3.98 -17.55
CA ASP A 66 11.56 -3.39 -16.24
C ASP A 66 10.08 -3.52 -15.84
N PRO A 67 9.73 -4.19 -14.73
CA PRO A 67 8.32 -4.40 -14.35
C PRO A 67 7.50 -3.11 -14.22
N LYS A 68 8.15 -1.97 -13.99
CA LYS A 68 7.49 -0.65 -13.95
C LYS A 68 7.01 -0.17 -15.33
N ALA A 69 7.45 -0.78 -16.42
CA ALA A 69 7.02 -0.45 -17.77
C ALA A 69 5.72 -1.15 -18.18
N ASP A 70 5.31 -2.21 -17.48
CA ASP A 70 4.11 -3.03 -17.75
C ASP A 70 2.96 -2.57 -16.85
N VAL A 71 2.31 -1.48 -17.25
CA VAL A 71 1.40 -0.69 -16.42
C VAL A 71 -0.05 -0.79 -16.84
N ALA A 72 -0.34 -1.51 -17.92
CA ALA A 72 -1.68 -1.66 -18.44
C ALA A 72 -1.92 -3.05 -19.01
N ALA A 73 -3.07 -3.63 -18.67
CA ALA A 73 -3.47 -4.91 -19.25
C ALA A 73 -3.58 -4.81 -20.79
N PRO A 74 -3.20 -5.87 -21.54
CA PRO A 74 -2.72 -7.16 -21.04
C PRO A 74 -1.27 -7.12 -20.56
N PHE A 75 -1.05 -7.60 -19.32
CA PHE A 75 0.28 -7.68 -18.71
C PHE A 75 1.11 -8.83 -19.27
N GLY A 76 2.44 -8.77 -19.08
CA GLY A 76 3.39 -9.78 -19.54
C GLY A 76 4.09 -9.42 -20.85
N VAL A 77 3.75 -8.28 -21.45
CA VAL A 77 4.41 -7.75 -22.64
C VAL A 77 4.29 -6.24 -22.68
N ILE A 78 5.41 -5.53 -22.85
CA ILE A 78 5.37 -4.08 -23.02
C ILE A 78 4.77 -3.75 -24.38
N ASN A 79 3.66 -3.04 -24.38
CA ASN A 79 2.85 -2.83 -25.56
C ASN A 79 2.22 -1.42 -25.58
N ILE A 80 1.35 -1.17 -26.55
CA ILE A 80 0.75 0.15 -26.74
C ILE A 80 -0.17 0.56 -25.59
N TYR A 81 -0.79 -0.38 -24.88
CA TYR A 81 -1.64 -0.10 -23.73
C TYR A 81 -0.83 0.51 -22.57
N ASP A 82 0.44 0.10 -22.41
CA ASP A 82 1.34 0.65 -21.38
C ASP A 82 1.70 2.10 -21.66
N VAL A 83 2.09 2.40 -22.90
CA VAL A 83 2.36 3.78 -23.36
C VAL A 83 1.10 4.63 -23.19
N MET A 84 -0.06 4.06 -23.51
CA MET A 84 -1.34 4.75 -23.38
C MET A 84 -1.71 5.06 -21.91
N ALA A 85 -1.31 4.23 -20.95
CA ALA A 85 -1.51 4.51 -19.53
C ALA A 85 -0.73 5.74 -19.06
N VAL A 86 0.50 5.92 -19.55
CA VAL A 86 1.29 7.14 -19.30
C VAL A 86 0.64 8.35 -19.97
N VAL A 87 0.33 8.25 -21.27
CA VAL A 87 -0.24 9.36 -22.05
C VAL A 87 -1.62 9.79 -21.51
N MET A 88 -2.41 8.88 -20.95
CA MET A 88 -3.70 9.24 -20.32
C MET A 88 -3.54 10.06 -19.04
N ASN A 89 -2.36 10.05 -18.43
CA ASN A 89 -2.01 10.85 -17.26
C ASN A 89 -1.08 12.03 -17.61
N TRP A 90 -0.88 12.33 -18.90
CA TRP A 90 0.10 13.31 -19.36
C TRP A 90 -0.03 14.69 -18.70
N GLY A 91 1.10 15.24 -18.27
CA GLY A 91 1.19 16.56 -17.64
C GLY A 91 0.62 16.60 -16.22
N LYS A 92 0.31 15.44 -15.62
CA LYS A 92 0.04 15.38 -14.18
C LYS A 92 1.36 15.58 -13.44
N ASP A 93 1.43 16.66 -12.68
CA ASP A 93 2.37 16.82 -11.60
C ASP A 93 1.73 16.17 -10.37
N TYR A 94 2.25 15.01 -9.97
CA TYR A 94 1.99 14.46 -8.66
C TYR A 94 2.88 15.23 -7.71
N ALA A 95 2.52 16.48 -7.38
CA ALA A 95 3.29 17.30 -6.45
C ALA A 95 3.87 16.39 -5.37
N SER A 96 5.19 16.44 -5.15
CA SER A 96 5.79 15.79 -3.99
C SER A 96 5.26 16.53 -2.77
N SER A 97 3.98 16.34 -2.48
CA SER A 97 3.40 16.72 -1.24
C SER A 97 4.19 15.85 -0.28
N VAL A 98 5.10 16.49 0.45
CA VAL A 98 5.22 16.14 1.86
C VAL A 98 3.78 16.06 2.31
N ASP A 99 3.28 14.83 2.42
CA ASP A 99 1.94 14.61 2.86
C ASP A 99 1.94 15.11 4.29
N THR A 100 1.49 16.36 4.48
CA THR A 100 1.48 16.97 5.81
C THR A 100 0.51 16.26 6.75
N SER A 101 -0.32 15.35 6.21
CA SER A 101 -1.17 14.46 7.01
C SER A 101 -0.49 13.14 7.37
N LEU A 102 0.69 12.83 6.79
CA LEU A 102 1.47 11.65 7.17
C LEU A 102 2.14 11.89 8.53
N VAL A 103 1.66 11.16 9.53
CA VAL A 103 2.11 11.28 10.92
C VAL A 103 3.11 10.19 11.34
N GLY A 104 3.50 9.29 10.42
CA GLY A 104 4.54 8.29 10.68
C GLY A 104 4.88 7.47 9.44
N TYR A 105 6.18 7.20 9.24
CA TYR A 105 6.68 6.37 8.14
C TYR A 105 7.95 5.62 8.52
N TRP A 106 7.83 4.32 8.80
CA TRP A 106 8.96 3.45 9.10
C TRP A 106 9.38 2.68 7.86
N LYS A 107 10.54 3.04 7.31
CA LYS A 107 11.11 2.38 6.12
C LYS A 107 11.76 1.04 6.42
N PHE A 108 12.25 0.88 7.65
CA PHE A 108 13.04 -0.26 8.08
C PHE A 108 14.34 -0.47 7.27
N ASP A 109 15.01 0.62 6.90
CA ASP A 109 16.25 0.61 6.12
C ASP A 109 17.53 0.68 6.98
N GLU A 110 17.40 0.77 8.31
CA GLU A 110 18.54 0.94 9.23
C GLU A 110 19.48 -0.28 9.23
N GLY A 111 18.92 -1.47 9.03
CA GLY A 111 19.67 -2.72 8.82
C GLY A 111 20.40 -3.27 10.05
N SER A 112 20.38 -2.57 11.19
CA SER A 112 21.00 -3.02 12.45
C SER A 112 20.50 -2.21 13.65
N GLY A 113 20.81 -2.69 14.86
CA GLY A 113 20.41 -2.05 16.11
C GLY A 113 18.95 -2.30 16.47
N THR A 114 18.43 -1.55 17.43
CA THR A 114 17.08 -1.71 17.98
C THR A 114 16.16 -0.54 17.65
N THR A 115 16.56 0.34 16.73
CA THR A 115 15.81 1.57 16.41
C THR A 115 15.17 1.45 15.04
N ALA A 116 13.86 1.70 14.97
CA ALA A 116 13.13 1.90 13.74
C ALA A 116 12.78 3.40 13.61
N ALA A 117 13.50 4.13 12.76
CA ALA A 117 13.29 5.57 12.67
C ALA A 117 11.99 5.90 11.92
N ASP A 118 11.25 6.87 12.45
CA ASP A 118 10.16 7.50 11.72
C ASP A 118 10.76 8.52 10.74
N SER A 119 10.66 8.22 9.45
CA SER A 119 11.18 9.05 8.36
C SER A 119 10.26 10.21 7.99
N ALA A 120 9.04 10.25 8.51
CA ALA A 120 8.10 11.35 8.31
C ALA A 120 8.04 12.30 9.52
N GLY A 121 8.52 11.87 10.69
CA GLY A 121 8.34 12.61 11.93
C GLY A 121 9.26 12.15 13.06
N THR A 122 8.71 12.12 14.28
CA THR A 122 9.48 11.87 15.51
C THR A 122 9.03 10.60 16.23
N ASN A 123 8.15 9.79 15.65
CA ASN A 123 7.57 8.61 16.28
C ASN A 123 8.51 7.40 16.15
N THR A 124 9.75 7.55 16.62
CA THR A 124 10.77 6.52 16.52
C THR A 124 10.39 5.29 17.35
N GLY A 125 10.42 4.12 16.72
CA GLY A 125 10.14 2.84 17.36
C GLY A 125 11.38 2.16 17.92
N THR A 126 11.18 1.30 18.92
CA THR A 126 12.18 0.41 19.50
C THR A 126 11.80 -1.05 19.24
N LEU A 127 12.70 -1.84 18.66
CA LEU A 127 12.53 -3.29 18.48
C LEU A 127 12.61 -3.99 19.84
N ILE A 128 11.65 -4.85 20.12
CA ILE A 128 11.51 -5.63 21.36
C ILE A 128 11.49 -7.11 21.01
N ASN A 129 12.16 -7.93 21.83
CA ASN A 129 12.30 -9.40 21.72
C ASN A 129 13.07 -9.94 20.50
N GLY A 130 13.43 -9.08 19.56
CA GLY A 130 14.45 -9.34 18.55
C GLY A 130 13.99 -9.54 17.11
N PRO A 131 13.05 -8.73 16.56
CA PRO A 131 12.80 -8.71 15.12
C PRO A 131 14.10 -8.55 14.34
N ILE A 132 14.28 -9.35 13.29
CA ILE A 132 15.55 -9.40 12.56
C ILE A 132 15.48 -8.55 11.30
N TRP A 133 16.43 -7.63 11.13
CA TRP A 133 16.60 -6.86 9.91
C TRP A 133 16.87 -7.76 8.70
N THR A 134 16.15 -7.53 7.59
CA THR A 134 16.30 -8.30 6.35
C THR A 134 15.96 -7.43 5.12
N ALA A 135 16.14 -7.97 3.92
CA ALA A 135 15.70 -7.32 2.69
C ALA A 135 14.16 -7.35 2.58
N GLY A 136 13.58 -6.18 2.33
CA GLY A 136 12.14 -5.99 2.19
C GLY A 136 11.65 -5.99 0.76
N LYS A 137 10.37 -5.64 0.57
CA LYS A 137 9.80 -5.36 -0.76
C LYS A 137 10.46 -4.15 -1.42
N ILE A 138 10.76 -3.14 -0.61
CA ILE A 138 11.44 -1.90 -0.97
C ILE A 138 12.47 -1.67 0.12
N GLY A 139 13.76 -1.67 -0.21
CA GLY A 139 14.82 -1.49 0.79
C GLY A 139 14.86 -2.63 1.81
N GLY A 140 14.79 -2.30 3.09
CA GLY A 140 14.79 -3.23 4.22
C GLY A 140 13.39 -3.59 4.74
N ALA A 141 13.36 -4.53 5.68
CA ALA A 141 12.18 -4.96 6.43
C ALA A 141 12.62 -5.56 7.77
N LEU A 142 11.65 -5.78 8.66
CA LEU A 142 11.83 -6.56 9.88
C LEU A 142 11.17 -7.93 9.71
N ASN A 143 11.85 -8.98 10.17
CA ASN A 143 11.31 -10.32 10.23
C ASN A 143 10.82 -10.62 11.65
N PHE A 144 9.51 -10.78 11.78
CA PHE A 144 8.83 -11.13 13.02
C PHE A 144 8.60 -12.64 13.06
N ASP A 145 9.07 -13.31 14.11
CA ASP A 145 9.08 -14.77 14.19
C ASP A 145 7.71 -15.43 14.43
N GLY A 146 6.73 -14.65 14.89
CA GLY A 146 5.39 -15.12 15.23
C GLY A 146 5.20 -15.57 16.68
N ALA A 147 6.16 -15.29 17.56
CA ALA A 147 6.10 -15.60 18.99
C ALA A 147 5.90 -14.34 19.84
N ASP A 148 6.87 -13.42 19.87
CA ASP A 148 6.83 -12.24 20.75
C ASP A 148 7.56 -11.01 20.21
N ASP A 149 8.00 -11.04 18.95
CA ASP A 149 8.67 -9.92 18.27
C ASP A 149 7.72 -8.75 17.96
N PHE A 150 8.12 -7.52 18.27
CA PHE A 150 7.42 -6.31 17.83
C PHE A 150 8.30 -5.06 17.86
N VAL A 151 7.79 -3.97 17.27
CA VAL A 151 8.32 -2.61 17.44
C VAL A 151 7.36 -1.83 18.33
N ASN A 152 7.85 -1.27 19.45
CA ASN A 152 7.10 -0.31 20.25
C ASN A 152 7.40 1.12 19.78
N VAL A 153 6.37 1.82 19.28
CA VAL A 153 6.42 3.21 18.80
C VAL A 153 6.06 4.22 19.91
N GLY A 154 5.52 3.74 21.04
CA GLY A 154 5.07 4.57 22.14
C GLY A 154 3.71 5.23 21.91
N SER A 155 3.37 6.19 22.77
CA SER A 155 2.06 6.87 22.84
C SER A 155 2.20 8.36 22.53
N ALA A 156 2.76 8.67 21.36
CA ALA A 156 2.89 10.05 20.92
C ALA A 156 1.51 10.66 20.56
N SER A 157 1.28 11.91 20.97
CA SER A 157 -0.01 12.61 20.75
C SER A 157 -0.38 12.80 19.28
N SER A 158 0.59 12.76 18.36
CA SER A 158 0.34 12.77 16.91
C SER A 158 -0.36 11.51 16.41
N LEU A 159 -0.37 10.45 17.22
CA LEU A 159 -0.99 9.16 16.91
C LEU A 159 -2.24 8.93 17.74
N ASP A 160 -2.63 9.84 18.64
CA ASP A 160 -3.74 9.63 19.57
C ASP A 160 -5.10 9.97 18.95
N ASP A 161 -6.08 9.10 19.16
CA ASP A 161 -7.52 9.32 18.90
C ASP A 161 -7.84 9.94 17.53
N LEU A 162 -7.08 9.54 16.50
CA LEU A 162 -7.23 10.02 15.14
C LEU A 162 -8.68 9.81 14.65
N LYS A 163 -9.39 10.90 14.39
CA LYS A 163 -10.78 10.87 13.90
C LYS A 163 -10.89 10.45 12.43
N ALA A 164 -9.82 10.57 11.67
CA ALA A 164 -9.70 10.01 10.35
C ALA A 164 -8.26 9.55 10.14
N TYR A 165 -8.08 8.34 9.62
CA TYR A 165 -6.75 7.79 9.40
C TYR A 165 -6.75 6.77 8.26
N THR A 166 -5.56 6.58 7.70
CA THR A 166 -5.22 5.44 6.87
C THR A 166 -3.90 4.87 7.38
N VAL A 167 -3.83 3.55 7.54
CA VAL A 167 -2.61 2.83 7.89
C VAL A 167 -2.32 1.86 6.76
N CYS A 168 -1.08 1.84 6.28
CA CYS A 168 -0.63 0.97 5.20
C CYS A 168 0.68 0.28 5.57
N ALA A 169 0.88 -0.94 5.06
CA ALA A 169 2.11 -1.69 5.20
C ALA A 169 2.36 -2.57 3.97
N TRP A 170 3.61 -2.75 3.59
CA TRP A 170 4.02 -3.92 2.82
C TRP A 170 4.22 -5.07 3.81
N ILE A 171 3.57 -6.21 3.55
CA ILE A 171 3.70 -7.40 4.39
C ILE A 171 3.96 -8.66 3.55
N ASN A 172 4.64 -9.64 4.12
CA ASN A 172 4.76 -10.99 3.61
C ASN A 172 4.44 -11.99 4.75
N PRO A 173 3.14 -12.23 5.04
CA PRO A 173 2.73 -13.08 6.13
C PRO A 173 3.02 -14.55 5.81
N ARG A 174 3.67 -15.26 6.74
CA ARG A 174 3.91 -16.71 6.67
C ARG A 174 2.71 -17.51 7.18
N SER A 175 1.89 -16.93 8.04
CA SER A 175 0.66 -17.51 8.59
C SER A 175 -0.31 -16.42 9.07
N GLY A 176 -1.43 -16.80 9.69
CA GLY A 176 -2.30 -15.88 10.42
C GLY A 176 -1.68 -15.23 11.66
N GLY A 177 -0.41 -15.54 11.98
CA GLY A 177 0.24 -15.14 13.22
C GLY A 177 -0.24 -15.95 14.42
N GLU A 178 0.21 -15.56 15.60
CA GLU A 178 -0.16 -16.24 16.84
C GLU A 178 -1.68 -16.22 17.02
N ASN A 179 -2.26 -17.38 17.32
CA ASN A 179 -3.70 -17.58 17.47
C ASN A 179 -4.53 -17.15 16.24
N ASN A 180 -3.93 -17.14 15.03
CA ASN A 180 -4.53 -16.62 13.79
C ASN A 180 -4.99 -15.16 13.88
N ASN A 181 -4.28 -14.38 14.70
CA ASN A 181 -4.69 -13.04 15.09
C ASN A 181 -3.50 -12.06 15.14
N GLY A 182 -2.47 -12.32 14.33
CA GLY A 182 -1.22 -11.57 14.30
C GLY A 182 -1.41 -10.09 13.98
N ARG A 183 -0.78 -9.21 14.76
CA ARG A 183 -0.93 -7.75 14.61
C ARG A 183 0.04 -7.18 13.59
N ILE A 184 -0.49 -6.50 12.57
CA ILE A 184 0.36 -5.78 11.61
C ILE A 184 0.71 -4.42 12.22
N VAL A 185 -0.32 -3.64 12.56
CA VAL A 185 -0.20 -2.38 13.30
C VAL A 185 -1.35 -2.31 14.30
N THR A 186 -1.06 -1.93 15.54
CA THR A 186 -2.06 -1.84 16.60
C THR A 186 -1.81 -0.63 17.47
N LYS A 187 -2.87 0.11 17.79
CA LYS A 187 -2.89 1.02 18.95
C LYS A 187 -4.16 0.77 19.72
N ALA A 188 -4.04 -0.17 20.66
CA ALA A 188 -5.13 -0.79 21.39
C ALA A 188 -4.54 -1.48 22.61
N PRO A 189 -5.32 -1.69 23.69
CA PRO A 189 -4.85 -2.55 24.76
C PRO A 189 -4.64 -3.97 24.23
N GLY A 190 -3.70 -4.71 24.83
CA GLY A 190 -3.40 -6.09 24.45
C GLY A 190 -4.57 -7.08 24.54
N THR A 191 -5.69 -6.70 25.16
CA THR A 191 -6.91 -7.53 25.21
C THR A 191 -7.81 -7.28 24.00
N ASN A 192 -8.90 -8.03 23.90
CA ASN A 192 -9.92 -7.78 22.89
C ASN A 192 -10.58 -6.39 23.01
N VAL A 193 -10.28 -5.57 24.02
CA VAL A 193 -11.09 -4.42 24.43
C VAL A 193 -10.56 -3.09 23.88
N GLY A 194 -10.66 -2.84 22.57
CA GLY A 194 -10.60 -1.48 22.02
C GLY A 194 -9.56 -1.20 20.95
N GLY A 195 -9.57 0.04 20.44
CA GLY A 195 -8.55 0.64 19.57
C GLY A 195 -8.56 0.24 18.10
N ALA A 196 -7.69 0.91 17.33
CA ALA A 196 -7.47 0.69 15.91
C ALA A 196 -6.49 -0.47 15.69
N GLN A 197 -6.91 -1.48 14.92
CA GLN A 197 -6.12 -2.69 14.68
C GLN A 197 -6.13 -3.06 13.20
N LEU A 198 -4.98 -2.96 12.53
CA LEU A 198 -4.71 -3.61 11.25
C LEU A 198 -4.01 -4.94 11.53
N MET A 199 -4.61 -6.04 11.11
CA MET A 199 -4.24 -7.36 11.65
C MET A 199 -4.66 -8.51 10.72
N MET A 200 -4.02 -9.65 10.91
CA MET A 200 -4.56 -10.93 10.48
C MET A 200 -5.84 -11.22 11.27
N MET A 201 -6.90 -11.64 10.59
CA MET A 201 -8.22 -11.95 11.16
C MET A 201 -8.49 -13.45 11.23
N SER A 202 -7.75 -14.22 10.44
CA SER A 202 -7.77 -15.68 10.41
C SER A 202 -6.47 -16.21 9.78
N ALA A 203 -6.39 -17.52 9.57
CA ALA A 203 -5.28 -18.14 8.84
C ALA A 203 -5.09 -17.60 7.41
N SER A 204 -6.12 -17.00 6.80
CA SER A 204 -6.10 -16.57 5.40
C SER A 204 -6.89 -15.28 5.13
N SER A 205 -7.07 -14.43 6.14
CA SER A 205 -7.67 -13.11 5.98
C SER A 205 -6.96 -12.07 6.84
N PHE A 206 -6.98 -10.83 6.38
CA PHE A 206 -6.59 -9.65 7.13
C PHE A 206 -7.74 -8.66 7.17
N GLY A 207 -7.66 -7.69 8.06
CA GLY A 207 -8.68 -6.67 8.16
C GLY A 207 -8.31 -5.48 9.02
N LEU A 208 -9.23 -4.53 9.04
CA LEU A 208 -9.24 -3.41 9.97
C LEU A 208 -10.34 -3.66 11.00
N ARG A 209 -10.02 -3.43 12.27
CA ARG A 209 -10.98 -3.49 13.37
C ARG A 209 -10.93 -2.22 14.20
N GLU A 210 -12.12 -1.79 14.58
CA GLU A 210 -12.39 -0.70 15.51
C GLU A 210 -13.41 -1.13 16.56
N ARG A 211 -13.47 -0.41 17.68
CA ARG A 211 -14.52 -0.60 18.69
C ARG A 211 -15.15 0.71 19.13
N ASN A 212 -16.41 0.61 19.55
CA ASN A 212 -17.09 1.70 20.25
C ASN A 212 -16.99 1.54 21.78
N THR A 213 -17.37 2.58 22.52
CA THR A 213 -17.35 2.62 24.00
C THR A 213 -18.28 1.61 24.67
N LEU A 214 -19.22 1.00 23.93
CA LEU A 214 -20.08 -0.09 24.41
C LEU A 214 -19.41 -1.47 24.26
N GLY A 215 -18.19 -1.52 23.72
CA GLY A 215 -17.46 -2.75 23.47
C GLY A 215 -17.88 -3.47 22.19
N THR A 216 -18.74 -2.90 21.35
CA THR A 216 -19.09 -3.50 20.05
C THR A 216 -17.90 -3.38 19.11
N GLY A 217 -17.45 -4.52 18.56
CA GLY A 217 -16.40 -4.57 17.56
C GLY A 217 -16.95 -4.47 16.14
N PHE A 218 -16.34 -3.60 15.34
CA PHE A 218 -16.62 -3.44 13.93
C PHE A 218 -15.40 -3.91 13.16
N THR A 219 -15.61 -4.76 12.16
CA THR A 219 -14.53 -5.40 11.43
C THR A 219 -14.88 -5.48 9.96
N ILE A 220 -13.95 -5.06 9.13
CA ILE A 220 -13.93 -5.39 7.71
C ILE A 220 -12.71 -6.24 7.43
N GLN A 221 -12.86 -7.25 6.58
CA GLN A 221 -11.79 -8.17 6.25
C GLN A 221 -11.87 -8.61 4.80
N MET A 222 -10.73 -9.05 4.27
CA MET A 222 -10.66 -9.69 2.96
C MET A 222 -9.58 -10.78 2.97
N THR A 223 -9.53 -11.59 1.92
CA THR A 223 -8.56 -12.69 1.82
C THR A 223 -7.12 -12.19 1.87
N MET A 224 -6.22 -12.99 2.42
CA MET A 224 -4.80 -12.73 2.50
C MET A 224 -4.02 -13.94 1.97
N PRO A 225 -3.39 -13.83 0.80
CA PRO A 225 -2.38 -14.78 0.37
C PRO A 225 -1.20 -14.81 1.35
N LEU A 226 -0.59 -15.98 1.54
CA LEU A 226 0.58 -16.15 2.39
C LEU A 226 1.83 -16.36 1.55
N ASN A 227 2.98 -16.04 2.13
CA ASN A 227 4.32 -16.22 1.53
C ASN A 227 4.55 -15.41 0.24
N GLU A 228 3.81 -14.31 0.06
CA GLU A 228 4.03 -13.34 -1.00
C GLU A 228 3.80 -11.92 -0.50
N TRP A 229 4.53 -10.96 -1.08
CA TRP A 229 4.42 -9.55 -0.73
C TRP A 229 3.06 -8.98 -1.13
N GLN A 230 2.38 -8.36 -0.17
CA GLN A 230 1.12 -7.64 -0.35
C GLN A 230 1.25 -6.24 0.21
N HIS A 231 0.72 -5.25 -0.50
CA HIS A 231 0.51 -3.92 0.06
C HIS A 231 -0.89 -3.88 0.67
N VAL A 232 -0.98 -3.76 1.98
CA VAL A 232 -2.25 -3.74 2.72
C VAL A 232 -2.50 -2.35 3.28
N CYS A 233 -3.75 -1.91 3.25
CA CYS A 233 -4.17 -0.69 3.92
C CYS A 233 -5.52 -0.88 4.63
N GLY A 234 -5.70 -0.19 5.73
CA GLY A 234 -6.99 0.04 6.38
C GLY A 234 -7.26 1.54 6.49
N SER A 235 -8.49 1.97 6.21
CA SER A 235 -8.89 3.37 6.40
C SER A 235 -10.24 3.51 7.08
N TYR A 236 -10.38 4.59 7.83
CA TYR A 236 -11.59 4.92 8.56
C TYR A 236 -11.70 6.43 8.78
N ASN A 237 -12.92 6.96 8.80
CA ASN A 237 -13.20 8.38 8.98
C ASN A 237 -14.47 8.60 9.83
N ASP A 238 -14.28 8.88 11.11
CA ASP A 238 -15.33 9.19 12.09
C ASP A 238 -16.06 10.50 11.78
N ASN A 239 -15.34 11.47 11.22
CA ASN A 239 -15.88 12.77 10.77
C ASN A 239 -16.61 12.68 9.43
N GLY A 240 -16.58 11.52 8.77
CA GLY A 240 -17.15 11.29 7.45
C GLY A 240 -18.26 10.24 7.47
N ASP A 241 -18.15 9.25 6.59
CA ASP A 241 -19.15 8.18 6.44
C ASP A 241 -19.10 7.10 7.52
N ARG A 242 -18.06 7.11 8.37
CA ARG A 242 -17.86 6.14 9.45
C ARG A 242 -17.81 4.69 8.95
N VAL A 243 -17.35 4.48 7.72
CA VAL A 243 -17.19 3.16 7.09
C VAL A 243 -15.74 2.72 7.18
N LEU A 244 -15.50 1.53 7.72
CA LEU A 244 -14.20 0.88 7.66
C LEU A 244 -13.95 0.36 6.24
N ARG A 245 -12.72 0.51 5.76
CA ARG A 245 -12.28 0.04 4.45
C ARG A 245 -10.95 -0.68 4.55
N VAL A 246 -10.77 -1.71 3.72
CA VAL A 246 -9.48 -2.40 3.55
C VAL A 246 -9.15 -2.53 2.08
N TYR A 247 -7.86 -2.48 1.80
CA TYR A 247 -7.29 -2.53 0.46
C TYR A 247 -6.14 -3.51 0.43
N ARG A 248 -6.06 -4.31 -0.64
CA ARG A 248 -4.90 -5.16 -0.95
C ARG A 248 -4.42 -4.82 -2.35
N ASN A 249 -3.16 -4.43 -2.49
CA ASN A 249 -2.53 -3.99 -3.73
C ASN A 249 -3.34 -2.88 -4.44
N GLY A 250 -3.85 -1.92 -3.65
CA GLY A 250 -4.66 -0.79 -4.14
C GLY A 250 -6.12 -1.11 -4.43
N LEU A 251 -6.53 -2.39 -4.40
CA LEU A 251 -7.92 -2.79 -4.63
C LEU A 251 -8.68 -2.88 -3.31
N GLN A 252 -9.78 -2.13 -3.19
CA GLN A 252 -10.67 -2.21 -2.04
C GLN A 252 -11.38 -3.57 -2.00
N GLY A 253 -11.53 -4.15 -0.82
CA GLY A 253 -12.28 -5.39 -0.63
C GLY A 253 -13.04 -5.45 0.69
N GLY A 254 -13.65 -6.62 0.92
CA GLY A 254 -14.43 -6.91 2.12
C GLY A 254 -15.88 -6.42 2.05
N THR A 255 -16.67 -6.86 3.03
CA THR A 255 -18.06 -6.40 3.20
C THR A 255 -18.07 -5.13 4.04
N THR A 256 -18.75 -4.09 3.57
CA THR A 256 -18.89 -2.79 4.25
C THR A 256 -19.23 -2.96 5.73
N ALA A 257 -18.43 -2.33 6.60
CA ALA A 257 -18.69 -2.23 8.03
C ALA A 257 -18.82 -0.77 8.43
N THR A 258 -20.03 -0.35 8.80
CA THR A 258 -20.29 1.01 9.30
C THR A 258 -20.27 1.01 10.82
N LEU A 259 -19.42 1.87 11.40
CA LEU A 259 -19.31 2.02 12.84
C LEU A 259 -20.42 2.90 13.41
N THR A 260 -21.08 2.41 14.45
CA THR A 260 -22.12 3.13 15.20
C THR A 260 -21.73 3.34 16.66
N GLY A 261 -22.25 4.41 17.27
CA GLY A 261 -21.90 4.83 18.63
C GLY A 261 -20.56 5.56 18.72
N THR A 262 -20.15 5.93 19.93
CA THR A 262 -18.90 6.68 20.16
C THR A 262 -17.70 5.76 20.04
N LEU A 263 -16.67 6.14 19.26
CA LEU A 263 -15.41 5.41 19.21
C LEU A 263 -14.78 5.31 20.60
N GLN A 264 -14.19 4.15 20.88
CA GLN A 264 -13.35 4.03 22.05
C GLN A 264 -12.07 4.85 21.84
N GLU A 265 -11.64 5.57 22.87
CA GLU A 265 -10.36 6.30 22.87
C GLU A 265 -9.19 5.37 23.20
N TRP A 266 -8.04 5.67 22.62
CA TRP A 266 -6.83 4.86 22.63
C TRP A 266 -5.55 5.69 22.81
N ALA A 267 -5.67 6.97 23.21
CA ALA A 267 -4.53 7.84 23.51
C ALA A 267 -3.55 7.23 24.52
N SER A 268 -4.05 6.51 25.54
CA SER A 268 -3.19 5.95 26.59
C SER A 268 -2.39 4.71 26.20
N TYR A 269 -2.58 4.16 25.00
CA TYR A 269 -1.92 2.92 24.58
C TYR A 269 -0.77 3.19 23.63
N ASP A 270 0.28 2.39 23.72
CA ASP A 270 1.38 2.49 22.76
C ASP A 270 0.92 1.98 21.40
N MET A 271 1.45 2.59 20.34
CA MET A 271 1.38 2.01 19.00
C MET A 271 2.45 0.94 18.87
N MET A 272 2.07 -0.21 18.30
CA MET A 272 2.94 -1.33 18.06
C MET A 272 2.85 -1.80 16.61
N ILE A 273 3.98 -2.27 16.08
CA ILE A 273 4.09 -2.90 14.77
C ILE A 273 4.54 -4.34 14.99
N GLY A 274 3.83 -5.32 14.42
CA GLY A 274 4.16 -6.74 14.55
C GLY A 274 3.63 -7.44 15.82
N GLY A 275 3.04 -6.71 16.78
CA GLY A 275 2.55 -7.31 18.03
C GLY A 275 1.56 -6.44 18.82
N ASN A 276 1.37 -6.79 20.09
CA ASN A 276 0.51 -6.09 21.06
C ASN A 276 1.13 -6.10 22.47
N ASP A 277 0.58 -5.28 23.37
CA ASP A 277 1.05 -5.13 24.77
C ASP A 277 1.13 -6.44 25.56
N ASN A 278 0.28 -7.43 25.22
CA ASN A 278 0.20 -8.71 25.94
C ASN A 278 1.10 -9.80 25.38
N THR A 279 1.82 -9.52 24.29
CA THR A 279 2.73 -10.47 23.61
C THR A 279 2.06 -11.83 23.33
N ASP A 280 0.78 -11.84 22.92
CA ASP A 280 -0.03 -13.04 22.66
C ASP A 280 -0.67 -13.06 21.25
N ARG A 281 -0.21 -12.13 20.39
CA ARG A 281 -0.72 -11.85 19.03
C ARG A 281 0.40 -11.49 18.07
N ALA A 282 1.55 -12.14 18.20
CA ALA A 282 2.70 -11.84 17.35
C ALA A 282 2.40 -12.10 15.86
N PHE A 283 2.86 -11.19 15.02
CA PHE A 283 2.85 -11.34 13.58
C PHE A 283 3.95 -12.30 13.15
N ASN A 284 3.65 -13.13 12.17
CA ASN A 284 4.58 -14.13 11.65
C ASN A 284 4.84 -13.83 10.18
N GLY A 285 5.93 -13.12 9.88
CA GLY A 285 6.20 -12.63 8.53
C GLY A 285 7.14 -11.43 8.49
N LEU A 286 7.18 -10.81 7.32
CA LEU A 286 7.82 -9.52 7.06
C LEU A 286 6.79 -8.40 6.96
#